data_AF-A0A2W5Y7F5-F1
#
_entry.id   AF-A0A2W5Y7F5-F1
#
_cell.length_a   1.000
_cell.length_b   1.000
_cell.length_c   1.000
_cell.angle_alpha   90.00
_cell.angle_beta   90.00
_cell.angle_gamma   90.00
#
_symmetry.space_group_name_H-M   'P 1'
#
loop_
_entity.id
_entity.type
_entity.pdbx_description
1 polymer ?
#
loop_
_entity_poly.entity_id
_entity_poly.type
_entity_poly.pdbx_seq_one_letter_code
_entity_poly.pdbx_strand_id
1 'polypeptide(L)'
;MPADSQLKRRIDRVMPRTGLPVVVYYALVVSLLIVAPLLPIRAELAVDGLAALAGGGWCAANFWRCRHAHCMITGAGWLALCAFAFIEAAIGRSLIDGNEQPVFLAVIVLALLFEAGWYLWRGTNAVRPSRA
;
A
#
# COMPACT_ATOMS: atom_id res chain seq x y z
N MET A 1 -1.20 19.20 5.38
CA MET A 1 -1.96 19.64 6.57
C MET A 1 -1.14 19.39 7.83
N PRO A 2 -1.13 20.30 8.81
CA PRO A 2 -0.50 20.06 10.11
C PRO A 2 -1.10 18.82 10.79
N ALA A 3 -0.32 18.12 11.61
CA ALA A 3 -0.80 17.00 12.40
C ALA A 3 -1.71 17.50 13.53
N ASP A 4 -3.02 17.52 13.26
CA ASP A 4 -4.09 17.93 14.19
C ASP A 4 -4.25 17.01 15.41
N SER A 5 -3.65 15.81 15.40
CA SER A 5 -3.71 14.84 16.50
C SER A 5 -2.33 14.32 16.94
N GLN A 6 -2.23 13.82 18.18
CA GLN A 6 -1.02 13.18 18.68
C GLN A 6 -0.62 11.95 17.84
N LEU A 7 -1.60 11.19 17.36
CA LEU A 7 -1.35 10.02 16.53
C LEU A 7 -0.72 10.40 15.19
N LYS A 8 -1.24 11.45 14.51
CA LYS A 8 -0.62 11.98 13.30
C LYS A 8 0.82 12.44 13.57
N ARG A 9 1.09 13.09 14.71
CA ARG A 9 2.46 13.51 15.08
C ARG A 9 3.41 12.32 15.31
N ARG A 10 2.93 11.20 15.83
CA ARG A 10 3.75 9.98 15.99
C ARG A 10 4.07 9.34 14.64
N ILE A 11 3.07 9.19 13.79
CA ILE A 11 3.23 8.68 12.42
C ILE A 11 4.22 9.55 11.65
N ASP A 12 4.13 10.87 11.81
CA ASP A 12 5.01 11.85 11.19
C ASP A 12 6.50 11.70 11.55
N ARG A 13 6.82 11.11 12.70
CA ARG A 13 8.20 10.83 13.12
C ARG A 13 8.75 9.52 12.58
N VAL A 14 7.86 8.57 12.27
CA VAL A 14 8.24 7.20 11.91
C VAL A 14 8.19 6.98 10.41
N MET A 15 7.19 7.53 9.72
CA MET A 15 7.07 7.35 8.28
C MET A 15 8.11 8.19 7.53
N PRO A 16 8.89 7.57 6.64
CA PRO A 16 9.69 8.32 5.69
C PRO A 16 8.79 9.20 4.82
N ARG A 17 9.26 10.42 4.51
CA ARG A 17 8.41 11.45 3.88
C ARG A 17 9.02 12.05 2.63
N THR A 18 10.31 12.32 2.69
CA THR A 18 11.09 12.88 1.58
C THR A 18 12.52 12.38 1.67
N GLY A 19 13.28 12.55 0.59
CA GLY A 19 14.71 12.27 0.54
C GLY A 19 15.06 10.77 0.64
N LEU A 20 16.28 10.51 1.10
CA LEU A 20 16.87 9.17 1.15
C LEU A 20 16.01 8.12 1.88
N PRO A 21 15.38 8.41 3.04
CA PRO A 21 14.55 7.42 3.73
C PRO A 21 13.38 6.88 2.90
N VAL A 22 12.78 7.70 2.03
CA VAL A 22 11.70 7.26 1.12
C VAL A 22 12.25 6.35 0.03
N VAL A 23 13.40 6.70 -0.54
CA VAL A 23 14.06 5.88 -1.56
C VAL A 23 14.43 4.51 -1.00
N VAL A 24 15.03 4.47 0.19
CA VAL A 24 15.36 3.22 0.89
C VAL A 24 14.12 2.39 1.15
N TYR A 25 13.02 3.02 1.55
CA TYR A 25 11.75 2.33 1.79
C TYR A 25 11.20 1.67 0.51
N TYR A 26 11.14 2.40 -0.60
CA TYR A 26 10.72 1.82 -1.87
C TYR A 26 11.68 0.73 -2.37
N ALA A 27 12.98 0.94 -2.24
CA ALA A 27 13.99 -0.05 -2.59
C ALA A 27 13.80 -1.34 -1.78
N LEU A 28 13.46 -1.23 -0.49
CA LEU A 28 13.16 -2.38 0.37
C LEU A 28 11.91 -3.12 -0.10
N VAL A 29 10.80 -2.41 -0.38
CA VAL A 29 9.57 -3.04 -0.90
C VAL A 29 9.82 -3.74 -2.23
N VAL A 30 10.52 -3.08 -3.16
CA VAL A 30 10.89 -3.67 -4.46
C VAL A 30 11.80 -4.90 -4.28
N SER A 31 12.76 -4.83 -3.35
CA SER A 31 13.64 -5.97 -3.06
C SER A 31 12.87 -7.17 -2.51
N LEU A 32 11.87 -6.93 -1.63
CA LEU A 32 10.99 -8.00 -1.14
C LEU A 32 10.26 -8.68 -2.30
N LEU A 33 9.66 -7.93 -3.21
CA LEU A 33 8.95 -8.47 -4.37
C LEU A 33 9.89 -9.24 -5.32
N ILE A 34 11.13 -8.78 -5.52
CA ILE A 34 12.11 -9.49 -6.35
C ILE A 34 12.57 -10.79 -5.70
N VAL A 35 12.72 -10.81 -4.37
CA VAL A 35 13.22 -11.97 -3.64
C VAL A 35 12.14 -13.03 -3.42
N ALA A 36 10.86 -12.64 -3.26
CA ALA A 36 9.76 -13.55 -2.97
C ALA A 36 9.70 -14.80 -3.87
N PRO A 37 9.78 -14.69 -5.22
CA PRO A 37 9.68 -15.86 -6.12
C PRO A 37 10.86 -16.83 -6.02
N LEU A 38 11.93 -16.45 -5.31
CA LEU A 38 13.11 -17.30 -5.08
C LEU A 38 12.96 -18.16 -3.81
N LEU A 39 11.86 -17.99 -3.06
CA LEU A 39 11.63 -18.64 -1.78
C LEU A 39 10.67 -19.83 -1.93
N PRO A 40 10.67 -20.77 -0.98
CA PRO A 40 9.60 -21.76 -0.89
C PRO A 40 8.23 -21.08 -0.69
N ILE A 41 7.17 -21.68 -1.23
CA ILE A 41 5.82 -21.11 -1.31
C ILE A 41 5.32 -20.39 -0.05
N ARG A 42 5.56 -20.95 1.15
CA ARG A 42 5.15 -20.30 2.42
C ARG A 42 5.87 -18.99 2.67
N ALA A 43 7.17 -18.97 2.39
CA ALA A 43 8.02 -17.80 2.59
C ALA A 43 7.81 -16.76 1.48
N GLU A 44 7.61 -17.21 0.24
CA GLU A 44 7.18 -16.36 -0.89
C GLU A 44 5.92 -15.56 -0.51
N LEU A 45 4.83 -16.25 -0.15
CA LEU A 45 3.55 -15.63 0.23
C LEU A 45 3.67 -14.72 1.46
N ALA A 46 4.50 -15.10 2.44
CA ALA A 46 4.75 -14.26 3.60
C ALA A 46 5.51 -12.97 3.24
N VAL A 47 6.45 -13.04 2.29
CA VAL A 47 7.21 -11.87 1.81
C VAL A 47 6.33 -10.97 0.95
N ASP A 48 5.48 -11.52 0.09
CA ASP A 48 4.48 -10.76 -0.65
C ASP A 48 3.49 -10.06 0.30
N GLY A 49 3.03 -10.77 1.34
CA GLY A 49 2.22 -10.20 2.41
C GLY A 49 2.91 -9.05 3.15
N LEU A 50 4.22 -9.17 3.40
CA LEU A 50 5.01 -8.12 4.02
C LEU A 50 5.19 -6.89 3.10
N ALA A 51 5.43 -7.10 1.81
CA ALA A 51 5.50 -6.02 0.82
C ALA A 51 4.16 -5.27 0.71
N ALA A 52 3.05 -6.02 0.68
CA ALA A 52 1.69 -5.49 0.70
C ALA A 52 1.37 -4.75 2.01
N LEU A 53 1.80 -5.27 3.15
CA LEU A 53 1.64 -4.62 4.46
C LEU A 53 2.38 -3.28 4.50
N ALA A 54 3.63 -3.28 4.03
CA ALA A 54 4.44 -2.07 3.96
C ALA A 54 3.73 -1.02 3.09
N GLY A 55 3.52 -1.33 1.81
CA GLY A 55 2.87 -0.40 0.87
C GLY A 55 1.49 0.05 1.36
N GLY A 56 0.65 -0.89 1.79
CA GLY A 56 -0.71 -0.63 2.26
C GLY A 56 -0.73 0.22 3.53
N GLY A 57 0.12 -0.08 4.51
CA GLY A 57 0.25 0.70 5.74
C GLY A 57 0.71 2.13 5.48
N TRP A 58 1.69 2.30 4.58
CA TRP A 58 2.15 3.61 4.16
C TRP A 58 1.05 4.42 3.47
N CYS A 59 0.35 3.82 2.51
CA CYS A 59 -0.72 4.47 1.77
C CYS A 59 -1.94 4.76 2.66
N ALA A 60 -2.31 3.87 3.58
CA ALA A 60 -3.38 4.11 4.53
C ALA A 60 -3.06 5.26 5.49
N ALA A 61 -1.83 5.32 6.00
CA ALA A 61 -1.39 6.41 6.87
C ALA A 61 -1.29 7.74 6.12
N ASN A 62 -0.85 7.73 4.85
CA ASN A 62 -0.87 8.91 3.99
C ASN A 62 -2.29 9.31 3.57
N PHE A 63 -3.20 8.36 3.36
CA PHE A 63 -4.61 8.66 3.11
C PHE A 63 -5.21 9.41 4.30
N TRP A 64 -4.97 8.91 5.52
CA TRP A 64 -5.43 9.56 6.76
C TRP A 64 -4.94 11.01 6.90
N ARG A 65 -3.77 11.33 6.32
CA ARG A 65 -3.17 12.67 6.38
C ARG A 65 -3.55 13.58 5.22
N CYS A 66 -3.35 13.11 3.99
CA CYS A 66 -3.40 13.90 2.77
C CYS A 66 -4.70 13.68 2.01
N ARG A 67 -5.42 12.59 2.29
CA ARG A 67 -6.70 12.23 1.65
C ARG A 67 -6.62 12.10 0.13
N HIS A 68 -5.46 11.76 -0.42
CA HIS A 68 -5.32 11.57 -1.86
C HIS A 68 -6.13 10.36 -2.34
N ALA A 69 -6.75 10.49 -3.52
CA ALA A 69 -7.62 9.50 -4.12
C ALA A 69 -6.91 8.16 -4.32
N HIS A 70 -5.69 8.15 -4.84
CA HIS A 70 -4.93 6.90 -5.04
C HIS A 70 -4.68 6.16 -3.71
N CYS A 71 -4.38 6.89 -2.63
CA CYS A 71 -4.11 6.29 -1.32
C CYS A 71 -5.32 5.56 -0.73
N MET A 72 -6.54 5.91 -1.14
CA MET A 72 -7.75 5.18 -0.76
C MET A 72 -7.73 3.76 -1.33
N ILE A 73 -7.37 3.64 -2.61
CA ILE A 73 -7.35 2.36 -3.33
C ILE A 73 -6.10 1.56 -2.97
N THR A 74 -4.90 2.15 -3.01
CA THR A 74 -3.68 1.43 -2.64
C THR A 74 -3.66 1.03 -1.16
N GLY A 75 -4.10 1.91 -0.27
CA GLY A 75 -4.15 1.62 1.16
C GLY A 75 -5.08 0.43 1.47
N ALA A 76 -6.31 0.46 0.99
CA ALA A 76 -7.26 -0.63 1.20
C ALA A 76 -6.86 -1.91 0.44
N GLY A 77 -6.50 -1.78 -0.84
CA GLY A 77 -6.18 -2.92 -1.71
C GLY A 77 -4.96 -3.70 -1.24
N TRP A 78 -3.87 -3.02 -0.91
CA TRP A 78 -2.67 -3.71 -0.41
C TRP A 78 -2.82 -4.23 1.02
N LEU A 79 -3.62 -3.60 1.90
CA LEU A 79 -3.93 -4.18 3.21
C LEU A 79 -4.80 -5.44 3.10
N ALA A 80 -5.75 -5.47 2.15
CA ALA A 80 -6.53 -6.67 1.85
C ALA A 80 -5.63 -7.78 1.28
N LEU A 81 -4.75 -7.45 0.33
CA LEU A 81 -3.77 -8.39 -0.22
C LEU A 81 -2.80 -8.91 0.86
N CYS A 82 -2.35 -8.06 1.78
CA CYS A 82 -1.55 -8.46 2.93
C CYS A 82 -2.25 -9.53 3.78
N ALA A 83 -3.50 -9.28 4.16
CA ALA A 83 -4.27 -10.24 4.95
C ALA A 83 -4.44 -11.56 4.18
N PHE A 84 -4.74 -11.48 2.89
CA PHE A 84 -4.90 -12.63 2.01
C PHE A 84 -3.61 -13.45 1.89
N ALA A 85 -2.49 -12.83 1.53
CA ALA A 85 -1.20 -13.49 1.36
C ALA A 85 -0.70 -14.15 2.67
N PHE A 86 -0.95 -13.55 3.84
CA PHE A 86 -0.62 -14.22 5.11
C PHE A 86 -1.52 -15.43 5.40
N ILE A 87 -2.79 -15.40 5.00
CA ILE A 87 -3.67 -16.57 5.08
C ILE A 87 -3.14 -17.68 4.15
N GLU A 88 -2.78 -17.34 2.91
CA GLU A 88 -2.20 -18.27 1.95
C GLU A 88 -0.88 -18.87 2.46
N ALA A 89 -0.02 -18.04 3.07
CA ALA A 89 1.22 -18.48 3.69
C ALA A 89 0.97 -19.47 4.85
N ALA A 90 -0.06 -19.23 5.67
CA ALA A 90 -0.45 -20.13 6.76
C ALA A 90 -1.00 -21.47 6.22
N ILE A 91 -1.76 -21.44 5.13
CA ILE A 91 -2.26 -22.65 4.44
C ILE A 91 -1.10 -23.38 3.73
N GLY A 92 -0.14 -22.63 3.19
CA GLY A 92 1.01 -23.13 2.43
C GLY A 92 0.76 -23.34 0.95
N ARG A 93 -0.20 -22.61 0.36
CA ARG A 93 -0.44 -22.57 -1.10
C ARG A 93 -1.06 -21.24 -1.49
N SER A 94 -0.82 -20.81 -2.72
CA SER A 94 -1.60 -19.74 -3.35
C SER A 94 -3.02 -20.23 -3.65
N LEU A 95 -3.98 -19.34 -3.46
CA LEU A 95 -5.41 -19.48 -3.80
C LEU A 95 -5.77 -18.67 -5.07
N ILE A 96 -4.79 -17.95 -5.63
CA ILE A 96 -4.93 -17.16 -6.87
C ILE A 96 -3.86 -17.53 -7.89
N ASP A 97 -3.42 -18.79 -7.91
CA ASP A 97 -2.47 -19.34 -8.90
C ASP A 97 -1.14 -18.57 -9.00
N GLY A 98 -0.63 -18.04 -7.88
CA GLY A 98 0.62 -17.30 -7.82
C GLY A 98 0.54 -15.85 -8.32
N ASN A 99 -0.68 -15.30 -8.41
CA ASN A 99 -0.91 -13.95 -8.93
C ASN A 99 -0.85 -12.83 -7.87
N GLU A 100 -0.24 -13.06 -6.71
CA GLU A 100 -0.14 -12.08 -5.61
C GLU A 100 0.57 -10.80 -6.05
N GLN A 101 1.72 -10.93 -6.73
CA GLN A 101 2.46 -9.77 -7.27
C GLN A 101 1.73 -9.09 -8.45
N PRO A 102 1.17 -9.82 -9.44
CA PRO A 102 0.25 -9.23 -10.41
C PRO A 102 -0.91 -8.45 -9.76
N VAL A 103 -1.53 -8.96 -8.69
CA VAL A 103 -2.58 -8.25 -7.96
C VAL A 103 -2.03 -7.01 -7.26
N PHE A 104 -0.84 -7.08 -6.66
CA PHE A 104 -0.16 -5.90 -6.09
C PHE A 104 0.00 -4.79 -7.14
N LEU A 105 0.42 -5.15 -8.36
CA LEU A 105 0.56 -4.22 -9.49
C LEU A 105 -0.80 -3.74 -10.02
N ALA A 106 -1.80 -4.62 -10.09
CA ALA A 106 -3.14 -4.25 -10.50
C ALA A 106 -3.73 -3.18 -9.55
N VAL A 107 -3.52 -3.31 -8.25
CA VAL A 107 -3.97 -2.32 -7.25
C VAL A 107 -3.35 -0.95 -7.51
N ILE A 108 -2.06 -0.85 -7.85
CA ILE A 108 -1.44 0.46 -8.15
C ILE A 108 -1.99 1.05 -9.44
N VAL A 109 -2.20 0.24 -10.48
CA VAL A 109 -2.81 0.70 -11.75
C VAL A 109 -4.22 1.22 -11.50
N LEU A 110 -5.06 0.46 -10.79
CA LEU A 110 -6.42 0.87 -10.44
C LEU A 110 -6.45 2.15 -9.61
N ALA A 111 -5.51 2.31 -8.68
CA ALA A 111 -5.41 3.52 -7.87
C ALA A 111 -5.07 4.76 -8.70
N LEU A 112 -4.16 4.64 -9.67
CA LEU A 112 -3.79 5.72 -10.57
C LEU A 112 -4.93 6.07 -11.54
N LEU A 113 -5.62 5.06 -12.08
CA LEU A 113 -6.83 5.28 -12.90
C LEU A 113 -7.93 5.98 -12.10
N PHE A 114 -8.15 5.54 -10.85
CA PHE A 114 -9.10 6.16 -9.96
C PHE A 114 -8.74 7.62 -9.65
N GLU A 115 -7.48 7.91 -9.34
CA GLU A 115 -7.02 9.28 -9.11
C GLU A 115 -7.17 10.16 -10.35
N ALA A 116 -6.81 9.65 -11.53
CA ALA A 116 -6.99 10.36 -12.79
C ALA A 116 -8.47 10.69 -13.05
N GLY A 117 -9.36 9.71 -12.91
CA GLY A 117 -10.81 9.92 -13.03
C GLY A 117 -11.35 10.90 -12.00
N TRP A 118 -10.88 10.79 -10.75
CA TRP A 118 -11.27 11.69 -9.66
C TRP A 118 -10.82 13.13 -9.95
N TYR A 119 -9.59 13.32 -10.43
CA TYR A 119 -9.06 14.63 -10.80
C TYR A 119 -9.85 15.24 -11.96
N LEU A 120 -10.13 14.47 -13.01
CA LEU A 120 -10.92 14.93 -14.15
C LEU A 120 -12.33 15.37 -13.74
N TRP A 121 -12.94 14.70 -12.75
CA TRP A 121 -14.28 15.03 -12.28
C TRP A 121 -14.33 16.14 -11.23
N ARG A 122 -13.34 16.21 -10.33
CA ARG A 122 -13.36 17.09 -9.14
C ARG A 122 -12.36 18.24 -9.18
N GLY A 123 -11.44 18.25 -10.15
CA GLY A 123 -10.36 19.23 -10.26
C GLY A 123 -9.33 19.16 -9.11
N THR A 124 -9.31 18.06 -8.36
CA THR A 124 -8.41 17.87 -7.21
C THR A 124 -8.16 16.39 -6.97
N ASN A 125 -6.99 16.04 -6.45
CA ASN A 125 -6.66 14.66 -6.06
C ASN A 125 -7.15 14.31 -4.65
N ALA A 126 -7.67 15.27 -3.88
CA ALA A 126 -8.08 15.05 -2.50
C ALA A 126 -9.56 14.61 -2.39
N VAL A 127 -9.80 13.53 -1.65
CA VAL A 127 -11.11 13.03 -1.25
C VAL A 127 -11.49 13.66 0.09
N ARG A 128 -12.07 14.87 0.04
CA ARG A 128 -12.53 15.58 1.25
C ARG A 128 -13.68 14.80 1.91
N PRO A 129 -13.71 14.67 3.25
CA PRO A 129 -14.99 14.47 3.93
C PRO A 129 -15.86 15.71 3.67
N SER A 130 -17.16 15.52 3.42
CA SER A 130 -18.11 16.64 3.53
C SER A 130 -17.95 17.23 4.94
N ARG A 131 -17.65 18.52 5.04
CA ARG A 131 -17.87 19.23 6.30
C ARG A 131 -19.38 19.17 6.56
N ALA A 132 -19.78 18.41 7.57
CA ALA A 132 -21.05 18.60 8.25
C ALA A 132 -20.85 19.74 9.27
#